data_AF-A0A952QVB3-F1
#
_entry.id   AF-A0A952QVB3-F1
#
_cell.length_a   1.000
_cell.length_b   1.000
_cell.length_c   1.000
_cell.angle_alpha   90.00
_cell.angle_beta   90.00
_cell.angle_gamma   90.00
#
_symmetry.space_group_name_H-M   'P 1'
#
loop_
_entity.id
_entity.type
_entity.pdbx_description
1 polymer ?
#
loop_
_entity_poly.entity_id
_entity_poly.type
_entity_poly.pdbx_seq_one_letter_code
_entity_poly.pdbx_strand_id
1 'polypeptide(L)'
;MVAIALAAFLVSCGGPAGPSNLFVEANAWTGAVPDDATIITSDEFSRMVGRGELALRSSADIDAQAEALEERFADDRDFLTDLADPGENVADLLAAVAAGGDYIGDVGLELDGGEGVILEGLATRLRNAAQDAELAASASNALSVYSMMYDLLPEDLKTSAPTPASLSGKSVAEIQAAMANVDSLLATLTDLDHT
;
A
#
# COMPACT_ATOMS: atom_id res chain seq x y z
N MET A 1 34.39 55.15 -31.08
CA MET A 1 32.99 55.63 -31.21
C MET A 1 32.24 54.66 -32.11
N VAL A 2 30.96 54.44 -31.79
CA VAL A 2 29.97 53.57 -32.45
C VAL A 2 30.04 52.09 -32.02
N ALA A 3 29.35 51.80 -30.91
CA ALA A 3 28.88 50.48 -30.55
C ALA A 3 27.59 50.20 -31.34
N ILE A 4 27.61 49.16 -32.17
CA ILE A 4 26.45 48.70 -32.94
C ILE A 4 25.74 47.63 -32.12
N ALA A 5 24.48 47.90 -31.81
CA ALA A 5 23.52 47.01 -31.21
C ALA A 5 23.32 45.76 -32.07
N LEU A 6 23.41 44.57 -31.45
CA LEU A 6 22.88 43.34 -32.02
C LEU A 6 21.87 42.76 -31.03
N ALA A 7 20.62 43.20 -31.21
CA ALA A 7 19.46 42.47 -30.74
C ALA A 7 19.40 41.15 -31.53
N ALA A 8 19.61 40.03 -30.85
CA ALA A 8 19.39 38.71 -31.40
C ALA A 8 18.68 37.83 -30.37
N PHE A 9 17.37 37.70 -30.58
CA PHE A 9 16.60 36.49 -30.36
C PHE A 9 16.53 35.91 -28.93
N LEU A 10 15.64 36.51 -28.13
CA LEU A 10 14.83 35.77 -27.16
C LEU A 10 13.86 34.87 -27.94
N VAL A 11 14.35 33.74 -28.48
CA VAL A 11 13.47 32.65 -28.92
C VAL A 11 12.94 31.99 -27.66
N SER A 12 11.66 32.26 -27.40
CA SER A 12 10.78 31.44 -26.59
C SER A 12 11.03 29.95 -26.87
N CYS A 13 11.70 29.27 -25.94
CA CYS A 13 11.75 27.82 -25.91
C CYS A 13 10.57 27.34 -25.05
N GLY A 14 9.39 27.32 -25.67
CA GLY A 14 8.20 26.68 -25.13
C GLY A 14 8.36 25.16 -25.17
N GLY A 15 9.16 24.62 -24.25
CA GLY A 15 9.03 23.23 -23.83
C GLY A 15 7.81 23.11 -22.90
N PRO A 16 7.21 21.91 -22.78
CA PRO A 16 6.20 21.69 -21.75
C PRO A 16 6.76 22.18 -20.42
N ALA A 17 5.95 22.91 -19.65
CA ALA A 17 6.30 23.34 -18.31
C ALA A 17 6.53 22.10 -17.45
N GLY A 18 7.76 21.58 -17.49
CA GLY A 18 8.27 20.72 -16.44
C GLY A 18 8.13 21.48 -15.13
N PRO A 19 8.01 20.79 -14.00
CA PRO A 19 7.77 21.41 -12.70
C PRO A 19 8.87 22.43 -12.42
N SER A 20 8.57 23.71 -12.68
CA SER A 20 9.53 24.83 -12.71
C SER A 20 10.06 25.16 -11.33
N ASN A 21 9.46 24.56 -10.30
CA ASN A 21 9.86 24.59 -8.91
C ASN A 21 10.96 23.58 -8.54
N LEU A 22 11.29 22.60 -9.41
CA LEU A 22 12.33 21.60 -9.11
C LEU A 22 13.74 22.07 -9.49
N PHE A 23 13.89 22.80 -10.60
CA PHE A 23 15.19 23.26 -11.11
C PHE A 23 15.47 24.71 -10.71
N VAL A 24 15.53 24.95 -9.39
CA VAL A 24 15.94 26.24 -8.81
C VAL A 24 17.34 26.12 -8.21
N GLU A 25 18.06 27.23 -8.08
CA GLU A 25 19.43 27.25 -7.52
C GLU A 25 19.51 26.62 -6.13
N ALA A 26 18.46 26.79 -5.31
CA ALA A 26 18.36 26.17 -3.99
C ALA A 26 18.36 24.62 -4.02
N ASN A 27 17.99 24.00 -5.14
CA ASN A 27 17.97 22.55 -5.34
C ASN A 27 19.20 22.04 -6.12
N ALA A 28 20.15 22.91 -6.45
CA ALA A 28 21.36 22.49 -7.16
C ALA A 28 22.22 21.60 -6.26
N TRP A 29 22.75 20.51 -6.82
CA TRP A 29 23.77 19.71 -6.14
C TRP A 29 24.99 20.59 -5.84
N THR A 30 25.30 20.78 -4.57
CA THR A 30 26.43 21.62 -4.11
C THR A 30 27.70 20.83 -3.83
N GLY A 31 27.63 19.50 -3.88
CA GLY A 31 28.77 18.61 -3.70
C GLY A 31 29.64 18.51 -4.97
N ALA A 32 30.78 17.83 -4.85
CA ALA A 32 31.52 17.39 -6.02
C ALA A 32 30.68 16.42 -6.85
N VAL A 33 30.83 16.46 -8.17
CA VAL A 33 30.27 15.44 -9.05
C VAL A 33 31.05 14.15 -8.82
N PRO A 34 30.39 13.00 -8.55
CA PRO A 34 31.06 11.72 -8.42
C PRO A 34 31.87 11.37 -9.67
N ASP A 35 33.05 10.74 -9.50
CA ASP A 35 33.95 10.40 -10.62
C ASP A 35 33.35 9.39 -11.60
N ASP A 36 32.36 8.62 -11.17
CA ASP A 36 31.60 7.63 -11.92
C ASP A 36 30.27 8.17 -12.48
N ALA A 37 29.98 9.46 -12.29
CA ALA A 37 28.74 10.06 -12.76
C ALA A 37 28.69 10.11 -14.30
N THR A 38 27.59 9.63 -14.87
CA THR A 38 27.31 9.81 -16.30
C THR A 38 26.70 11.18 -16.53
N ILE A 39 27.38 12.02 -17.30
CA ILE A 39 26.87 13.34 -17.70
C ILE A 39 25.91 13.17 -18.88
N ILE A 40 24.65 13.51 -18.68
CA ILE A 40 23.64 13.55 -19.74
C ILE A 40 23.36 15.00 -20.17
N THR A 41 22.96 15.16 -21.43
CA THR A 41 22.61 16.48 -21.97
C THR A 41 21.19 16.89 -21.58
N SER A 42 20.85 18.19 -21.70
CA SER A 42 19.49 18.70 -21.43
C SER A 42 18.41 18.04 -22.30
N ASP A 43 18.70 17.78 -23.58
CA ASP A 43 17.77 17.12 -24.51
C ASP A 43 17.57 15.65 -24.13
N GLU A 44 18.65 14.97 -23.73
CA GLU A 44 18.60 13.59 -23.28
C GLU A 44 17.80 13.45 -21.98
N PHE A 45 18.04 14.33 -21.01
CA PHE A 45 17.27 14.41 -19.79
C PHE A 45 15.77 14.62 -20.04
N SER A 46 15.42 15.60 -20.88
CA SER A 46 14.02 15.90 -21.23
C SER A 46 13.33 14.69 -21.88
N ARG A 47 14.07 13.97 -22.74
CA ARG A 47 13.59 12.75 -23.39
C ARG A 47 13.40 11.60 -22.40
N MET A 48 14.31 11.42 -21.45
CA MET A 48 14.22 10.38 -20.42
C MET A 48 13.04 10.64 -19.47
N VAL A 49 12.85 11.88 -19.04
CA VAL A 49 11.68 12.28 -18.23
C VAL A 49 10.38 12.10 -19.02
N GLY A 50 10.32 12.54 -20.27
CA GLY A 50 9.12 12.40 -21.11
C GLY A 50 8.74 10.96 -21.43
N ARG A 51 9.68 10.01 -21.34
CA ARG A 51 9.43 8.57 -21.49
C ARG A 51 9.18 7.84 -20.16
N GLY A 52 9.27 8.53 -19.03
CA GLY A 52 9.18 7.93 -17.70
C GLY A 52 10.40 7.11 -17.29
N GLU A 53 11.52 7.22 -18.01
CA GLU A 53 12.80 6.60 -17.63
C GLU A 53 13.44 7.30 -16.42
N LEU A 54 13.13 8.59 -16.22
CA LEU A 54 13.50 9.37 -15.03
C LEU A 54 12.27 9.97 -14.39
N ALA A 55 12.10 9.73 -13.09
CA ALA A 55 11.10 10.40 -12.27
C ALA A 55 11.78 11.52 -11.45
N LEU A 56 11.22 12.73 -11.51
CA LEU A 56 11.69 13.87 -10.73
C LEU A 56 11.00 13.87 -9.37
N ARG A 57 11.78 14.01 -8.30
CA ARG A 57 11.30 14.14 -6.92
C ARG A 57 12.00 15.33 -6.27
N SER A 58 11.26 16.21 -5.59
CA SER A 58 11.88 17.21 -4.71
C SER A 58 12.18 16.63 -3.33
N SER A 59 13.04 17.30 -2.57
CA SER A 59 13.18 17.05 -1.13
C SER A 59 11.85 17.27 -0.40
N ALA A 60 11.08 18.29 -0.77
CA ALA A 60 9.75 18.53 -0.20
C ALA A 60 8.78 17.35 -0.45
N ASP A 61 8.84 16.70 -1.63
CA ASP A 61 8.04 15.50 -1.91
C ASP A 61 8.49 14.30 -1.08
N ILE A 62 9.80 14.21 -0.76
CA ILE A 62 10.36 13.14 0.09
C ILE A 62 9.93 13.37 1.54
N ASP A 63 10.06 14.60 2.05
CA ASP A 63 9.66 14.97 3.40
C ASP A 63 8.14 14.76 3.60
N ALA A 64 7.32 15.17 2.64
CA ALA A 64 5.87 14.95 2.68
C ALA A 64 5.51 13.45 2.63
N GLN A 65 6.28 12.62 1.91
CA GLN A 65 6.08 11.17 1.93
C GLN A 65 6.47 10.55 3.27
N ALA A 66 7.57 11.01 3.88
CA ALA A 66 7.98 10.55 5.20
C ALA A 66 6.92 10.90 6.26
N GLU A 67 6.42 12.13 6.27
CA GLU A 67 5.34 12.57 7.15
C GLU A 67 4.07 11.76 6.95
N ALA A 68 3.67 11.50 5.69
CA ALA A 68 2.50 10.68 5.40
C ALA A 68 2.65 9.21 5.85
N LEU A 69 3.87 8.66 5.84
CA LEU A 69 4.15 7.32 6.36
C LEU A 69 4.06 7.28 7.89
N GLU A 70 4.57 8.32 8.56
CA GLU A 70 4.48 8.45 10.02
C GLU A 70 3.03 8.63 10.49
N GLU A 71 2.26 9.51 9.83
CA GLU A 71 0.84 9.72 10.11
C GLU A 71 0.06 8.41 9.95
N ARG A 72 0.25 7.71 8.84
CA ARG A 72 -0.42 6.44 8.59
C ARG A 72 -0.03 5.35 9.59
N PHE A 73 1.24 5.30 10.01
CA PHE A 73 1.69 4.38 11.04
C PHE A 73 1.01 4.66 12.39
N ALA A 74 0.83 5.94 12.75
CA ALA A 74 0.10 6.33 13.95
C ALA A 74 -1.39 5.95 13.85
N ASP A 75 -2.03 6.23 12.71
CA ASP A 75 -3.43 5.87 12.46
C ASP A 75 -3.67 4.35 12.55
N ASP A 76 -2.81 3.54 11.91
CA ASP A 76 -2.92 2.08 11.96
C ASP A 76 -2.74 1.55 13.40
N ARG A 77 -1.83 2.14 14.17
CA ARG A 77 -1.61 1.79 15.59
C ARG A 77 -2.85 2.08 16.42
N ASP A 78 -3.38 3.29 16.28
CA ASP A 78 -4.51 3.76 17.08
C ASP A 78 -5.76 2.96 16.73
N PHE A 79 -6.00 2.70 15.44
CA PHE A 79 -7.07 1.82 14.96
C PHE A 79 -6.99 0.41 15.58
N LEU A 80 -5.81 -0.22 15.55
CA LEU A 80 -5.63 -1.56 16.11
C LEU A 80 -5.75 -1.58 17.64
N THR A 81 -5.38 -0.50 18.31
CA THR A 81 -5.51 -0.34 19.77
C THR A 81 -6.98 -0.23 20.19
N ASP A 82 -7.81 0.39 19.36
CA ASP A 82 -9.23 0.59 19.62
C ASP A 82 -10.10 -0.63 19.28
N LEU A 83 -9.51 -1.70 18.73
CA LEU A 83 -10.22 -2.96 18.51
C LEU A 83 -10.70 -3.56 19.85
N ALA A 84 -11.96 -3.98 19.88
CA ALA A 84 -12.55 -4.58 21.08
C ALA A 84 -11.92 -5.94 21.45
N ASP A 85 -11.43 -6.68 20.45
CA ASP A 85 -10.74 -7.97 20.63
C ASP A 85 -9.65 -8.13 19.55
N PRO A 86 -8.46 -7.55 19.75
CA PRO A 86 -7.37 -7.57 18.77
C PRO A 86 -6.72 -8.95 18.60
N GLY A 87 -6.94 -9.89 19.53
CA GLY A 87 -6.22 -11.16 19.58
C GLY A 87 -4.76 -11.02 20.03
N GLU A 88 -4.11 -12.16 20.33
CA GLU A 88 -2.76 -12.20 20.91
C GLU A 88 -1.69 -11.64 19.96
N ASN A 89 -1.76 -11.98 18.67
CA ASN A 89 -0.76 -11.54 17.68
C ASN A 89 -0.74 -10.01 17.49
N VAL A 90 -1.91 -9.36 17.48
CA VAL A 90 -1.99 -7.90 17.36
C VAL A 90 -1.55 -7.24 18.66
N ALA A 91 -1.88 -7.81 19.82
CA ALA A 91 -1.41 -7.32 21.11
C ALA A 91 0.13 -7.37 21.21
N ASP A 92 0.75 -8.47 20.77
CA ASP A 92 2.21 -8.62 20.72
C ASP A 92 2.85 -7.64 19.73
N LEU A 93 2.22 -7.41 18.57
CA LEU A 93 2.68 -6.43 17.60
C LEU A 93 2.63 -5.00 18.16
N LEU A 94 1.53 -4.62 18.82
CA LEU A 94 1.39 -3.32 19.48
C LEU A 94 2.43 -3.14 20.59
N ALA A 95 2.72 -4.20 21.36
CA ALA A 95 3.78 -4.18 22.37
C ALA A 95 5.17 -4.01 21.73
N ALA A 96 5.44 -4.69 20.62
CA ALA A 96 6.68 -4.55 19.87
C ALA A 96 6.84 -3.13 19.29
N VAL A 97 5.76 -2.53 18.78
CA VAL A 97 5.72 -1.13 18.33
C VAL A 97 6.01 -0.18 19.49
N ALA A 98 5.36 -0.37 20.64
CA ALA A 98 5.59 0.46 21.82
C ALA A 98 7.04 0.37 22.35
N ALA A 99 7.67 -0.80 22.23
CA ALA A 99 9.08 -1.00 22.62
C ALA A 99 10.07 -0.45 21.57
N GLY A 100 9.70 -0.48 20.28
CA GLY A 100 10.52 0.00 19.17
C GLY A 100 10.55 1.52 19.01
N GLY A 101 9.53 2.22 19.52
CA GLY A 101 9.42 3.68 19.42
C GLY A 101 8.90 4.12 18.06
N ASP A 102 9.76 4.77 17.28
CA ASP A 102 9.43 5.45 16.01
C ASP A 102 9.17 4.48 14.85
N TYR A 103 8.82 5.03 13.67
CA TYR A 103 8.60 4.28 12.42
C TYR A 103 9.79 3.36 12.10
N ILE A 104 9.56 2.05 12.19
CA ILE A 104 10.53 1.02 11.76
C ILE A 104 10.04 0.46 10.42
N GLY A 105 10.58 1.04 9.34
CA GLY A 105 10.36 0.57 7.97
C GLY A 105 11.06 -0.76 7.67
N ASP A 106 10.91 -1.21 6.43
CA ASP A 106 11.47 -2.48 5.98
C ASP A 106 12.99 -2.46 5.94
N VAL A 107 13.61 -3.61 6.24
CA VAL A 107 15.07 -3.77 6.28
C VAL A 107 15.51 -4.74 5.18
N GLY A 108 16.32 -4.24 4.24
CA GLY A 108 17.01 -5.09 3.28
C GLY A 108 18.17 -5.83 3.92
N LEU A 109 18.28 -7.13 3.66
CA LEU A 109 19.39 -7.99 4.05
C LEU A 109 19.94 -8.71 2.83
N GLU A 110 21.26 -8.82 2.74
CA GLU A 110 21.93 -9.62 1.73
C GLU A 110 22.28 -10.99 2.35
N LEU A 111 21.87 -12.06 1.67
CA LEU A 111 22.17 -13.43 2.03
C LEU A 111 23.52 -13.86 1.47
N ASP A 112 24.14 -14.84 2.12
CA ASP A 112 25.37 -15.48 1.64
C ASP A 112 25.11 -16.11 0.26
N GLY A 113 25.59 -15.45 -0.80
CA GLY A 113 25.30 -15.82 -2.19
C GLY A 113 24.89 -14.65 -3.10
N GLY A 114 24.69 -13.45 -2.53
CA GLY A 114 24.34 -12.24 -3.29
C GLY A 114 22.84 -12.09 -3.56
N GLU A 115 22.00 -12.89 -2.91
CA GLU A 115 20.54 -12.76 -2.95
C GLU A 115 20.09 -11.76 -1.88
N GLY A 116 19.25 -10.79 -2.23
CA GLY A 116 18.68 -9.84 -1.29
C GLY A 116 17.28 -10.27 -0.83
N VAL A 117 17.01 -10.17 0.48
CA VAL A 117 15.67 -10.30 1.06
C VAL A 117 15.28 -9.01 1.76
N ILE A 118 13.99 -8.65 1.69
CA ILE A 118 13.43 -7.54 2.45
C ILE A 118 12.66 -8.13 3.61
N LEU A 119 13.08 -7.80 4.83
CA LEU A 119 12.31 -8.12 6.02
C LEU A 119 11.32 -7.00 6.30
N GLU A 120 10.05 -7.38 6.38
CA GLU A 120 8.98 -6.45 6.75
C GLU A 120 9.24 -5.86 8.13
N GLY A 121 9.33 -4.53 8.16
CA GLY A 121 9.43 -3.73 9.37
C GLY A 121 8.13 -3.73 10.16
N LEU A 122 8.18 -3.17 11.38
CA LEU A 122 6.98 -3.08 12.22
C LEU A 122 5.87 -2.25 11.55
N ALA A 123 6.23 -1.25 10.75
CA ALA A 123 5.25 -0.44 10.04
C ALA A 123 4.44 -1.24 9.02
N THR A 124 5.11 -2.08 8.22
CA THR A 124 4.45 -2.94 7.23
C THR A 124 3.56 -3.98 7.92
N ARG A 125 4.05 -4.61 9.00
CA ARG A 125 3.26 -5.58 9.78
C ARG A 125 2.02 -4.94 10.40
N LEU A 126 2.16 -3.73 10.94
CA LEU A 126 1.05 -2.98 11.52
C LEU A 126 0.02 -2.64 10.45
N ARG A 127 0.47 -2.20 9.28
CA ARG A 127 -0.43 -1.91 8.15
C ARG A 127 -1.19 -3.15 7.69
N ASN A 128 -0.50 -4.28 7.57
CA ASN A 128 -1.13 -5.54 7.17
C ASN A 128 -2.18 -5.96 8.20
N ALA A 129 -1.87 -5.89 9.50
CA ALA A 129 -2.82 -6.18 10.56
C ALA A 129 -4.05 -5.25 10.53
N ALA A 130 -3.85 -3.95 10.29
CA ALA A 130 -4.96 -2.99 10.15
C ALA A 130 -5.84 -3.35 8.95
N GLN A 131 -5.25 -3.67 7.79
CA GLN A 131 -6.00 -4.09 6.61
C GLN A 131 -6.76 -5.40 6.83
N ASP A 132 -6.16 -6.37 7.52
CA ASP A 132 -6.83 -7.63 7.85
C ASP A 132 -8.04 -7.40 8.77
N ALA A 133 -7.91 -6.51 9.76
CA ALA A 133 -9.02 -6.12 10.63
C ALA A 133 -10.13 -5.36 9.87
N GLU A 134 -9.77 -4.45 8.96
CA GLU A 134 -10.73 -3.78 8.06
C GLU A 134 -11.48 -4.79 7.18
N LEU A 135 -10.76 -5.77 6.62
CA LEU A 135 -11.33 -6.84 5.80
C LEU A 135 -12.23 -7.77 6.62
N ALA A 136 -11.86 -8.09 7.85
CA ALA A 136 -12.66 -8.89 8.76
C ALA A 136 -13.98 -8.18 9.14
N ALA A 137 -13.94 -6.86 9.27
CA ALA A 137 -15.12 -6.01 9.52
C ALA A 137 -15.92 -5.67 8.25
N SER A 138 -15.49 -6.11 7.07
CA SER A 138 -16.14 -5.77 5.81
C SER A 138 -17.29 -6.71 5.47
N ALA A 139 -18.50 -6.15 5.31
CA ALA A 139 -19.68 -6.89 4.88
C ALA A 139 -19.53 -7.46 3.46
N SER A 140 -18.83 -6.76 2.57
CA SER A 140 -18.60 -7.27 1.21
C SER A 140 -17.63 -8.44 1.21
N ASN A 141 -16.59 -8.39 2.06
CA ASN A 141 -15.67 -9.51 2.23
C ASN A 141 -16.38 -10.73 2.84
N ALA A 142 -17.14 -10.53 3.92
CA ALA A 142 -17.95 -11.58 4.52
C ALA A 142 -18.94 -12.21 3.54
N LEU A 143 -19.61 -11.40 2.70
CA LEU A 143 -20.52 -11.89 1.67
C LEU A 143 -19.79 -12.68 0.58
N SER A 144 -18.58 -12.27 0.20
CA SER A 144 -17.74 -12.99 -0.75
C SER A 144 -17.39 -14.39 -0.23
N VAL A 145 -16.94 -14.48 1.03
CA VAL A 145 -16.66 -15.75 1.70
C VAL A 145 -17.91 -16.64 1.77
N TYR A 146 -19.04 -16.08 2.20
CA TYR A 146 -20.32 -16.80 2.22
C TYR A 146 -20.71 -17.32 0.84
N SER A 147 -20.52 -16.52 -0.21
CA SER A 147 -20.88 -16.91 -1.59
C SER A 147 -20.06 -18.12 -2.04
N MET A 148 -18.76 -18.14 -1.76
CA MET A 148 -17.90 -19.30 -2.03
C MET A 148 -18.35 -20.54 -1.25
N MET A 149 -18.68 -20.39 0.04
CA MET A 149 -19.22 -21.51 0.83
C MET A 149 -20.54 -22.03 0.27
N TYR A 150 -21.46 -21.13 -0.09
CA TYR A 150 -22.76 -21.48 -0.64
C TYR A 150 -22.64 -22.24 -1.97
N ASP A 151 -21.73 -21.82 -2.85
CA ASP A 151 -21.51 -22.47 -4.14
C ASP A 151 -21.02 -23.92 -3.98
N LEU A 152 -20.24 -24.18 -2.93
CA LEU A 152 -19.72 -25.48 -2.56
C LEU A 152 -20.72 -26.37 -1.81
N LEU A 153 -21.88 -25.85 -1.39
CA LEU A 153 -22.89 -26.66 -0.71
C LEU A 153 -23.50 -27.71 -1.66
N PRO A 154 -23.81 -28.90 -1.15
CA PRO A 154 -24.71 -29.84 -1.83
C PRO A 154 -26.05 -29.19 -2.20
N GLU A 155 -26.58 -29.52 -3.38
CA GLU A 155 -27.82 -28.90 -3.92
C GLU A 155 -29.04 -29.09 -3.01
N ASP A 156 -29.11 -30.19 -2.29
CA ASP A 156 -30.15 -30.47 -1.29
C ASP A 156 -30.07 -29.49 -0.10
N LEU A 157 -28.86 -29.14 0.34
CA LEU A 157 -28.64 -28.21 1.45
C LEU A 157 -28.79 -26.74 1.04
N LYS A 158 -28.54 -26.37 -0.22
CA LYS A 158 -28.72 -25.00 -0.73
C LYS A 158 -30.13 -24.43 -0.47
N THR A 159 -31.15 -25.28 -0.50
CA THR A 159 -32.54 -24.88 -0.23
C THR A 159 -32.80 -24.47 1.22
N SER A 160 -31.92 -24.88 2.14
CA SER A 160 -32.00 -24.62 3.58
C SER A 160 -31.07 -23.48 4.03
N ALA A 161 -30.30 -22.91 3.11
CA ALA A 161 -29.41 -21.77 3.34
C ALA A 161 -29.93 -20.51 2.61
N PRO A 162 -29.75 -19.29 3.16
CA PRO A 162 -30.04 -18.06 2.43
C PRO A 162 -29.25 -17.96 1.12
N THR A 163 -29.83 -17.42 0.04
CA THR A 163 -29.05 -17.19 -1.19
C THR A 163 -28.10 -16.00 -0.99
N PRO A 164 -26.92 -15.98 -1.64
CA PRO A 164 -26.02 -14.82 -1.57
C PRO A 164 -26.68 -13.50 -1.95
N ALA A 165 -27.55 -13.52 -2.98
CA ALA A 165 -28.31 -12.34 -3.41
C ALA A 165 -29.23 -11.79 -2.30
N SER A 166 -29.79 -12.66 -1.45
CA SER A 166 -30.65 -12.24 -0.33
C SER A 166 -29.88 -11.58 0.82
N LEU A 167 -28.56 -11.81 0.89
CA LEU A 167 -27.67 -11.23 1.90
C LEU A 167 -26.95 -9.95 1.41
N SER A 168 -27.17 -9.55 0.16
CA SER A 168 -26.59 -8.31 -0.38
C SER A 168 -27.06 -7.08 0.41
N GLY A 169 -26.11 -6.28 0.90
CA GLY A 169 -26.39 -5.09 1.70
C GLY A 169 -26.76 -5.36 3.15
N LYS A 170 -26.65 -6.61 3.62
CA LYS A 170 -26.84 -6.98 5.02
C LYS A 170 -25.61 -6.64 5.87
N SER A 171 -25.81 -6.60 7.19
CA SER A 171 -24.73 -6.39 8.14
C SER A 171 -23.79 -7.59 8.21
N VAL A 172 -22.52 -7.37 8.62
CA VAL A 172 -21.54 -8.45 8.86
C VAL A 172 -22.11 -9.51 9.79
N ALA A 173 -22.79 -9.10 10.87
CA ALA A 173 -23.39 -10.01 11.85
C ALA A 173 -24.48 -10.91 11.24
N GLU A 174 -25.32 -10.37 10.34
CA GLU A 174 -26.31 -11.18 9.62
C GLU A 174 -25.66 -12.18 8.66
N ILE A 175 -24.58 -11.78 7.97
CA ILE A 175 -23.83 -12.67 7.07
C ILE A 175 -23.11 -13.77 7.85
N GLN A 176 -22.50 -13.43 8.99
CA GLN A 176 -21.88 -14.39 9.90
C GLN A 176 -22.89 -15.38 10.49
N ALA A 177 -24.09 -14.92 10.84
CA ALA A 177 -25.16 -15.83 11.26
C ALA A 177 -25.58 -16.79 10.14
N ALA A 178 -25.58 -16.34 8.88
CA ALA A 178 -25.82 -17.21 7.74
C ALA A 178 -24.69 -18.24 7.54
N MET A 179 -23.41 -17.84 7.68
CA MET A 179 -22.27 -18.77 7.67
C MET A 179 -22.39 -19.83 8.77
N ALA A 180 -22.72 -19.43 10.01
CA ALA A 180 -22.92 -20.37 11.11
C ALA A 180 -24.09 -21.36 10.87
N ASN A 181 -25.14 -20.92 10.17
CA ASN A 181 -26.20 -21.82 9.73
C ASN A 181 -25.70 -22.85 8.71
N VAL A 182 -24.86 -22.43 7.76
CA VAL A 182 -24.23 -23.34 6.79
C VAL A 182 -23.37 -24.40 7.50
N ASP A 183 -22.56 -23.99 8.48
CA ASP A 183 -21.77 -24.93 9.28
C ASP A 183 -22.65 -25.94 10.03
N SER A 184 -23.78 -25.48 10.59
CA SER A 184 -24.77 -26.35 11.24
C SER A 184 -25.38 -27.35 10.26
N LEU A 185 -25.73 -26.93 9.04
CA LEU A 185 -26.25 -27.81 7.99
C LEU A 185 -25.22 -28.87 7.59
N LEU A 186 -23.96 -28.47 7.38
CA LEU A 186 -22.87 -29.40 7.06
C LEU A 186 -22.63 -30.41 8.17
N ALA A 187 -22.74 -30.00 9.44
CA ALA A 187 -22.63 -30.91 10.57
C ALA A 187 -23.74 -31.97 10.65
N THR A 188 -24.85 -31.81 9.91
CA THR A 188 -25.89 -32.85 9.80
C THR A 188 -25.54 -33.96 8.81
N LEU A 189 -24.57 -33.72 7.92
CA LEU A 189 -24.09 -34.74 7.00
C LEU A 189 -23.27 -35.76 7.76
N THR A 190 -23.65 -37.03 7.64
CA THR A 190 -23.00 -38.14 8.35
C THR A 190 -21.65 -38.51 7.72
N ASP A 191 -21.41 -38.09 6.48
CA ASP A 191 -20.15 -38.21 5.78
C ASP A 191 -19.95 -37.00 4.85
N LEU A 192 -18.87 -36.24 5.09
CA LEU A 192 -18.46 -35.11 4.27
C LEU A 192 -17.46 -35.54 3.17
N ASP A 193 -16.89 -36.75 3.26
CA ASP A 193 -15.85 -37.26 2.37
C ASP A 193 -16.37 -38.21 1.29
N HIS A 194 -17.68 -38.51 1.25
CA HIS A 194 -18.29 -39.44 0.28
C HIS A 194 -17.50 -40.77 0.14
N THR A 195 -17.24 -41.47 1.25
CA THR A 195 -16.61 -42.81 1.24
C THR A 195 -17.61 -43.97 1.35
#